data_AF-A0A841E873-F1
#
_entry.id   AF-A0A841E873-F1
#
_cell.length_a   1.000
_cell.length_b   1.000
_cell.length_c   1.000
_cell.angle_alpha   90.00
_cell.angle_beta   90.00
_cell.angle_gamma   90.00
#
_symmetry.space_group_name_H-M   'P 1'
#
loop_
_entity.id
_entity.type
_entity.pdbx_description
1 polymer ?
#
loop_
_entity_poly.entity_id
_entity_poly.type
_entity_poly.pdbx_seq_one_letter_code
_entity_poly.pdbx_strand_id
1 'polypeptide(L)'
;MFVLLAAAAVGWLVRGRFGGALVLVLIACLIVASFPQLSADLVGDRGLAVGVLRGAEVVCLGVAVHAAARRVHRPTTDPLKPDINGKAIQVVAVLGLCAIGAELLAAYDDSTGDAAALAFALVFFAGLYGAPALLARELVRRRGWGWPSLLLLFAALGTAQACLIDQSMFAVDYQGYEGWKFFREQTLIPALGISASNAYSFVFGHVIYSFAAPIALAEAWAPQRAREPWLSPTGIVAAALAYLGTAAVILADPESHTGSPMQLAVSSGVVVAVVAAALLVGRARATATKAGGPPVWAVLLITLVVALAPDLADTTSWRGLAVGVVASGALGVAILVAARMWGWSPRHSAAAGLGFLLARGLMAFTYFPLIGNVEPFAKYAHNTAMLIVVLIAGAVALRQGPGVLAFQAHTG
;
A
#
# COMPACT_ATOMS: atom_id res chain seq x y z
N MET A 1 21.09 4.61 26.33
CA MET A 1 22.03 5.73 26.06
C MET A 1 23.36 5.28 25.42
N PHE A 2 24.13 4.35 26.01
CA PHE A 2 25.40 3.88 25.43
C PHE A 2 25.29 3.26 24.03
N VAL A 3 24.18 2.59 23.72
CA VAL A 3 23.96 1.97 22.40
C VAL A 3 23.61 3.00 21.31
N LEU A 4 22.89 4.08 21.67
CA LEU A 4 22.63 5.20 20.76
C LEU A 4 23.92 5.97 20.44
N LEU A 5 24.81 6.12 21.43
CA LEU A 5 26.14 6.69 21.23
C LEU A 5 27.02 5.79 20.36
N ALA A 6 26.95 4.47 20.52
CA ALA A 6 27.65 3.51 19.67
C ALA A 6 27.11 3.51 18.22
N ALA A 7 25.80 3.55 18.02
CA ALA A 7 25.18 3.66 16.70
C ALA A 7 25.50 5.01 16.01
N ALA A 8 25.54 6.10 16.77
CA ALA A 8 25.99 7.41 16.29
C ALA A 8 27.48 7.41 15.94
N ALA A 9 28.33 6.73 16.71
CA ALA A 9 29.76 6.57 16.43
C ALA A 9 30.02 5.71 15.18
N VAL A 10 29.30 4.60 15.01
CA VAL A 10 29.34 3.76 13.79
C VAL A 10 28.86 4.54 12.57
N GLY A 11 27.77 5.32 12.71
CA GLY A 11 27.25 6.21 11.67
C GLY A 11 28.15 7.41 11.34
N TRP A 12 29.06 7.77 12.25
CA TRP A 12 30.08 8.79 12.03
C TRP A 12 31.34 8.21 11.37
N LEU A 13 31.73 6.98 11.73
CA LEU A 13 32.88 6.27 11.17
C LEU A 13 32.64 5.74 9.75
N VAL A 14 31.42 5.30 9.42
CA VAL A 14 31.07 4.77 8.09
C VAL A 14 30.51 5.89 7.19
N ARG A 15 31.38 6.54 6.41
CA ARG A 15 30.98 7.62 5.49
C ARG A 15 30.22 7.07 4.26
N GLY A 16 29.07 7.65 3.91
CA GLY A 16 28.36 7.41 2.64
C GLY A 16 26.90 6.93 2.78
N ARG A 17 26.25 6.64 1.63
CA ARG A 17 24.85 6.16 1.57
C ARG A 17 24.62 4.87 2.38
N PHE A 18 25.61 3.99 2.38
CA PHE A 18 25.59 2.72 3.12
C PHE A 18 25.58 2.94 4.64
N GLY A 19 26.39 3.88 5.16
CA GLY A 19 26.37 4.25 6.57
C GLY A 19 25.03 4.86 7.00
N GLY A 20 24.38 5.66 6.15
CA GLY A 20 23.05 6.19 6.41
C GLY A 20 21.95 5.12 6.46
N ALA A 21 21.99 4.14 5.56
CA ALA A 21 21.06 3.01 5.56
C ALA A 21 21.29 2.07 6.76
N LEU A 22 22.55 1.77 7.09
CA LEU A 22 22.91 0.97 8.26
C LEU A 22 22.47 1.62 9.57
N VAL A 23 22.62 2.94 9.69
CA VAL A 23 22.13 3.71 10.85
C VAL A 23 20.60 3.68 10.94
N LEU A 24 19.87 3.75 9.82
CA LEU A 24 18.41 3.65 9.81
C LEU A 24 17.94 2.26 10.27
N VAL A 25 18.59 1.20 9.81
CA VAL A 25 18.30 -0.18 10.23
C VAL A 25 18.63 -0.39 11.70
N LEU A 26 19.79 0.10 12.17
CA LEU A 26 20.18 0.00 13.58
C LEU A 26 19.23 0.79 14.49
N ILE A 27 18.77 1.97 14.06
CA ILE A 27 17.76 2.76 14.78
C ILE A 27 16.43 2.01 14.83
N ALA A 28 15.97 1.42 13.72
CA ALA A 28 14.75 0.62 13.70
C ALA A 28 14.85 -0.61 14.63
N CYS A 29 15.95 -1.35 14.57
CA CYS A 29 16.20 -2.47 15.47
C CYS A 29 16.27 -2.05 16.94
N LEU A 30 16.88 -0.88 17.24
CA LEU A 30 16.96 -0.34 18.60
C LEU A 30 15.60 0.10 19.13
N ILE A 31 14.76 0.68 18.28
CA ILE A 31 13.37 1.00 18.61
C ILE A 31 12.66 -0.30 18.98
N VAL A 32 12.65 -1.30 18.08
CA VAL A 32 12.01 -2.60 18.32
C VAL A 32 12.53 -3.30 19.59
N ALA A 33 13.83 -3.24 19.86
CA ALA A 33 14.45 -3.90 21.01
C ALA A 33 14.23 -3.18 22.36
N SER A 34 13.95 -1.87 22.35
CA SER A 34 13.72 -1.08 23.59
C SER A 34 12.27 -1.11 24.07
N PHE A 35 11.37 -1.68 23.26
CA PHE A 35 9.93 -1.70 23.46
C PHE A 35 9.45 -2.63 24.59
N PRO A 36 10.02 -3.83 24.83
CA PRO A 36 9.63 -4.69 25.97
C PRO A 36 9.90 -4.05 27.35
N GLN A 37 11.00 -3.29 27.45
CA GLN A 37 11.41 -2.57 28.66
C GLN A 37 10.54 -1.33 28.95
N LEU A 38 9.79 -0.85 27.95
CA LEU A 38 8.92 0.32 28.06
C LEU A 38 7.65 0.06 28.88
N SER A 39 7.19 -1.19 28.92
CA SER A 39 5.93 -1.58 29.56
C SER A 39 6.03 -1.73 31.08
N ALA A 40 7.21 -2.13 31.59
CA ALA A 40 7.42 -2.37 33.02
C ALA A 40 7.57 -1.07 33.84
N ASP A 41 8.05 0.01 33.23
CA ASP A 41 8.41 1.26 33.93
C ASP A 41 7.30 2.33 33.95
N LEU A 42 6.24 2.18 33.14
CA LEU A 42 5.14 3.14 33.05
C LEU A 42 4.05 2.94 34.12
N VAL A 43 4.06 1.80 34.81
CA VAL A 43 3.14 1.47 35.90
C VAL A 43 3.91 1.59 37.23
N GLY A 44 4.01 2.82 37.76
CA GLY A 44 4.63 3.11 39.07
C GLY A 44 4.99 4.60 39.28
N ASP A 45 5.42 4.95 40.49
CA ASP A 45 5.70 6.33 40.95
C ASP A 45 6.77 7.10 40.13
N ARG A 46 7.48 6.42 39.21
CA ARG A 46 8.49 7.00 38.32
C ARG A 46 7.98 7.32 36.91
N GLY A 47 6.71 7.04 36.61
CA GLY A 47 6.14 7.08 35.25
C GLY A 47 6.27 8.43 34.52
N LEU A 48 6.23 9.56 35.24
CA LEU A 48 6.35 10.89 34.63
C LEU A 48 7.80 11.22 34.25
N ALA A 49 8.77 10.89 35.11
CA ALA A 49 10.19 11.07 34.84
C ALA A 49 10.67 10.15 33.70
N VAL A 50 10.19 8.89 33.69
CA VAL A 50 10.42 7.94 32.59
C VAL A 50 9.76 8.45 31.31
N GLY A 51 8.51 8.92 31.37
CA GLY A 51 7.80 9.47 30.21
C GLY A 51 8.52 10.66 29.56
N VAL A 52 9.07 11.58 30.36
CA VAL A 52 9.85 12.72 29.86
C VAL A 52 11.17 12.26 29.21
N LEU A 53 11.91 11.36 29.86
CA LEU A 53 13.16 10.82 29.31
C LEU A 53 12.94 10.06 28.00
N ARG A 54 11.83 9.32 27.89
CA ARG A 54 11.47 8.56 26.69
C ARG A 54 10.90 9.45 25.58
N GLY A 55 10.16 10.51 25.92
CA GLY A 55 9.77 11.55 24.96
C GLY A 55 11.00 12.21 24.32
N ALA A 56 12.01 12.52 25.13
CA ALA A 56 13.29 13.03 24.63
C ALA A 56 14.03 12.01 23.74
N GLU A 57 13.95 10.72 24.06
CA GLU A 57 14.52 9.63 23.24
C GLU A 57 13.85 9.53 21.86
N VAL A 58 12.51 9.55 21.80
CA VAL A 58 11.73 9.55 20.55
C VAL A 58 12.05 10.76 19.68
N VAL A 59 12.14 11.95 20.27
CA VAL A 59 12.52 13.17 19.56
C VAL A 59 13.95 13.06 19.01
N CYS A 60 14.91 12.57 19.81
CA CYS A 60 16.28 12.33 19.37
C CYS A 60 16.36 11.31 18.22
N LEU A 61 15.59 10.23 18.30
CA LEU A 61 15.48 9.21 17.24
C LEU A 61 14.88 9.80 15.96
N GLY A 62 13.84 10.62 16.05
CA GLY A 62 13.25 11.33 14.92
C GLY A 62 14.25 12.26 14.23
N VAL A 63 15.04 13.00 15.02
CA VAL A 63 16.13 13.86 14.51
C VAL A 63 17.22 13.03 13.83
N ALA A 64 17.60 11.89 14.42
CA ALA A 64 18.61 10.99 13.85
C ALA A 64 18.16 10.34 12.53
N VAL A 65 16.91 9.89 12.45
CA VAL A 65 16.28 9.38 11.21
C VAL A 65 16.26 10.47 10.14
N HIS A 66 15.86 11.68 10.49
CA HIS A 66 15.85 12.82 9.57
C HIS A 66 17.26 13.15 9.05
N ALA A 67 18.27 13.16 9.94
CA ALA A 67 19.66 13.40 9.57
C ALA A 67 20.24 12.28 8.68
N ALA A 68 19.95 11.01 9.00
CA ALA A 68 20.37 9.86 8.19
C ALA A 68 19.72 9.87 6.81
N ALA A 69 18.42 10.17 6.74
CA ALA A 69 17.69 10.33 5.47
C ALA A 69 18.27 11.44 4.59
N ARG A 70 18.72 12.55 5.19
CA ARG A 70 19.44 13.62 4.47
C ARG A 70 20.81 13.18 3.95
N ARG A 71 21.55 12.34 4.68
CA ARG A 71 22.87 11.83 4.25
C ARG A 71 22.78 10.78 3.13
N VAL A 72 21.74 9.95 3.11
CA VAL A 72 21.47 9.02 2.00
C VAL A 72 21.17 9.77 0.69
N HIS A 73 20.73 11.03 0.78
CA HIS A 73 20.29 11.82 -0.37
C HIS A 73 21.10 13.11 -0.54
N ARG A 74 22.42 12.99 -0.76
CA ARG A 74 23.15 14.02 -1.50
C ARG A 74 22.76 13.92 -2.98
N PRO A 75 22.31 15.02 -3.62
CA PRO A 75 22.08 15.03 -5.06
C PRO A 75 23.42 14.82 -5.75
N THR A 76 23.57 13.71 -6.46
CA THR A 76 24.64 13.54 -7.45
C THR A 76 24.28 14.38 -8.67
N THR A 77 25.08 15.40 -8.96
CA THR A 77 24.96 16.29 -10.12
C THR A 77 25.50 15.66 -11.41
N ASP A 78 25.56 14.33 -11.49
CA ASP A 78 26.22 13.64 -12.61
C ASP A 78 25.18 13.30 -13.69
N PRO A 79 25.33 13.80 -14.92
CA PRO A 79 24.37 13.54 -15.98
C PRO A 79 24.52 12.12 -16.57
N LEU A 80 23.37 11.49 -16.83
CA LEU A 80 23.17 10.42 -17.81
C LEU A 80 24.04 9.16 -17.67
N LYS A 81 23.95 8.46 -16.52
CA LYS A 81 24.00 6.99 -16.52
C LYS A 81 22.59 6.43 -16.28
N PRO A 82 22.17 5.35 -16.96
CA PRO A 82 20.94 4.66 -16.61
C PRO A 82 21.03 4.22 -15.15
N ASP A 83 20.22 4.85 -14.30
CA ASP A 83 20.12 4.58 -12.87
C ASP A 83 19.36 3.26 -12.63
N ILE A 84 20.02 2.15 -13.00
CA ILE A 84 19.51 0.79 -12.85
C ILE A 84 19.22 0.51 -11.36
N ASN A 85 20.07 1.04 -10.48
CA ASN A 85 19.90 0.91 -9.02
C ASN A 85 18.62 1.61 -8.54
N GLY A 86 18.30 2.79 -9.08
CA GLY A 86 17.05 3.48 -8.77
C GLY A 86 15.80 2.72 -9.22
N LYS A 87 15.80 2.11 -10.41
CA LYS A 87 14.66 1.28 -10.86
C LYS A 87 14.50 0.02 -10.02
N ALA A 88 15.61 -0.66 -9.68
CA ALA A 88 15.57 -1.85 -8.84
C ALA A 88 15.02 -1.55 -7.42
N ILE A 89 15.46 -0.46 -6.80
CA ILE A 89 14.95 -0.02 -5.49
C ILE A 89 13.45 0.30 -5.57
N GLN A 90 12.99 0.98 -6.63
CA GLN A 90 11.57 1.26 -6.82
C GLN A 90 10.73 0.00 -6.98
N VAL A 91 11.23 -0.99 -7.72
CA VAL A 91 10.58 -2.28 -7.90
C VAL A 91 10.47 -3.03 -6.57
N VAL A 92 11.56 -3.16 -5.82
CA VAL A 92 11.54 -3.86 -4.52
C VAL A 92 10.64 -3.12 -3.52
N ALA A 93 10.71 -1.79 -3.47
CA ALA A 93 9.88 -1.00 -2.58
C ALA A 93 8.39 -1.12 -2.90
N VAL A 94 8.00 -1.14 -4.19
CA VAL A 94 6.58 -1.31 -4.55
C VAL A 94 6.08 -2.73 -4.30
N LEU A 95 6.92 -3.76 -4.51
CA LEU A 95 6.60 -5.14 -4.13
C LEU A 95 6.23 -5.23 -2.64
N GLY A 96 7.07 -4.65 -1.78
CA GLY A 96 6.81 -4.61 -0.34
C GLY A 96 5.60 -3.75 0.02
N LEU A 97 5.40 -2.60 -0.62
CA LEU A 97 4.24 -1.74 -0.36
C LEU A 97 2.91 -2.37 -0.81
N CYS A 98 2.89 -3.16 -1.88
CA CYS A 98 1.70 -3.92 -2.26
C CYS A 98 1.35 -4.98 -1.20
N ALA A 99 2.36 -5.71 -0.69
CA ALA A 99 2.15 -6.66 0.40
C ALA A 99 1.64 -5.99 1.68
N ILE A 100 2.25 -4.86 2.06
CA ILE A 100 1.82 -4.08 3.22
C ILE A 100 0.39 -3.55 3.00
N GLY A 101 0.13 -2.93 1.86
CA GLY A 101 -1.17 -2.33 1.57
C GLY A 101 -2.28 -3.37 1.53
N ALA A 102 -2.03 -4.54 0.95
CA ALA A 102 -2.99 -5.63 0.86
C ALA A 102 -3.36 -6.19 2.24
N GLU A 103 -2.35 -6.60 3.03
CA GLU A 103 -2.57 -7.47 4.20
C GLU A 103 -2.00 -6.87 5.48
N LEU A 104 -0.70 -6.56 5.48
CA LEU A 104 0.01 -6.28 6.73
C LEU A 104 -0.44 -4.96 7.37
N LEU A 105 -0.92 -3.99 6.61
CA LEU A 105 -1.38 -2.71 7.12
C LEU A 105 -2.72 -2.83 7.87
N ALA A 106 -3.58 -3.75 7.44
CA ALA A 106 -4.86 -4.01 8.11
C ALA A 106 -4.64 -4.84 9.39
N ALA A 107 -3.60 -5.67 9.43
CA ALA A 107 -3.17 -6.38 10.65
C ALA A 107 -4.32 -7.14 11.32
N TYR A 108 -5.14 -7.79 10.50
CA TYR A 108 -6.32 -8.54 10.95
C TYR A 108 -6.00 -10.01 11.25
N ASP A 109 -4.81 -10.46 10.88
CA ASP A 109 -4.40 -11.88 10.88
C ASP A 109 -3.53 -12.23 12.09
N ASP A 110 -3.40 -13.51 12.41
CA ASP A 110 -2.62 -14.02 13.55
C ASP A 110 -1.10 -13.87 13.37
N SER A 111 -0.64 -13.68 12.12
CA SER A 111 0.74 -13.30 11.80
C SER A 111 1.15 -11.92 12.33
N THR A 112 0.19 -11.13 12.82
CA THR A 112 0.43 -9.78 13.32
C THR A 112 1.40 -9.76 14.49
N GLY A 113 2.54 -9.09 14.31
CA GLY A 113 3.58 -8.94 15.34
C GLY A 113 4.56 -10.11 15.45
N ASP A 114 4.38 -11.20 14.69
CA ASP A 114 5.35 -12.29 14.58
C ASP A 114 6.39 -11.98 13.48
N ALA A 115 7.64 -11.76 13.86
CA ALA A 115 8.69 -11.35 12.92
C ALA A 115 8.96 -12.39 11.80
N ALA A 116 8.87 -13.69 12.09
CA ALA A 116 9.13 -14.74 11.11
C ALA A 116 7.96 -14.90 10.14
N ALA A 117 6.73 -14.92 10.67
CA ALA A 117 5.52 -14.95 9.85
C ALA A 117 5.45 -13.72 8.94
N LEU A 118 5.79 -12.53 9.44
CA LEU A 118 5.82 -11.30 8.65
C LEU A 118 6.86 -11.33 7.53
N ALA A 119 8.05 -11.90 7.77
CA ALA A 119 9.06 -12.02 6.72
C ALA A 119 8.58 -12.94 5.58
N PHE A 120 7.95 -14.07 5.93
CA PHE A 120 7.33 -14.96 4.96
C PHE A 120 6.18 -14.27 4.22
N ALA A 121 5.23 -13.68 4.95
CA ALA A 121 4.07 -12.98 4.42
C ALA A 121 4.49 -11.86 3.46
N LEU A 122 5.52 -11.09 3.79
CA LEU A 122 6.04 -10.04 2.92
C LEU A 122 6.50 -10.59 1.57
N VAL A 123 7.23 -11.71 1.55
CA VAL A 123 7.71 -12.34 0.30
C VAL A 123 6.55 -12.97 -0.47
N PHE A 124 5.67 -13.69 0.23
CA PHE A 124 4.50 -14.34 -0.36
C PHE A 124 3.56 -13.31 -1.00
N PHE A 125 3.18 -12.27 -0.26
CA PHE A 125 2.31 -11.20 -0.74
C PHE A 125 3.01 -10.25 -1.72
N ALA A 126 4.35 -10.16 -1.72
CA ALA A 126 5.06 -9.50 -2.80
C ALA A 126 4.87 -10.25 -4.14
N GLY A 127 4.88 -11.58 -4.13
CA GLY A 127 4.54 -12.38 -5.30
C GLY A 127 3.06 -12.29 -5.67
N LEU A 128 2.17 -12.41 -4.67
CA LEU A 128 0.73 -12.44 -4.91
C LEU A 128 0.16 -11.08 -5.33
N TYR A 129 0.59 -9.97 -4.72
CA TYR A 129 0.05 -8.63 -5.00
C TYR A 129 1.05 -7.74 -5.74
N GLY A 130 2.31 -7.71 -5.30
CA GLY A 130 3.33 -6.83 -5.89
C GLY A 130 3.64 -7.16 -7.35
N ALA A 131 3.86 -8.44 -7.65
CA ALA A 131 4.24 -8.88 -8.98
C ALA A 131 3.15 -8.62 -10.04
N PRO A 132 1.86 -8.98 -9.84
CA PRO A 132 0.83 -8.64 -10.82
C PRO A 132 0.58 -7.13 -10.92
N ALA A 133 0.75 -6.36 -9.83
CA ALA A 133 0.68 -4.89 -9.88
C ALA A 133 1.73 -4.32 -10.85
N LEU A 134 2.96 -4.81 -10.76
CA LEU A 134 4.06 -4.44 -11.64
C LEU A 134 3.78 -4.86 -13.09
N LEU A 135 3.28 -6.07 -13.33
CA LEU A 135 2.95 -6.54 -14.68
C LEU A 135 1.86 -5.70 -15.34
N ALA A 136 0.77 -5.40 -14.61
CA ALA A 136 -0.31 -4.54 -15.11
C ALA A 136 0.20 -3.13 -15.41
N ARG A 137 1.01 -2.55 -14.51
CA ARG A 137 1.67 -1.26 -14.75
C ARG A 137 2.54 -1.31 -15.99
N GLU A 138 3.38 -2.33 -16.10
CA GLU A 138 4.34 -2.47 -17.20
C GLU A 138 3.63 -2.59 -18.56
N LEU A 139 2.54 -3.36 -18.63
CA LEU A 139 1.67 -3.42 -19.81
C LEU A 139 1.13 -2.04 -20.19
N VAL A 140 0.54 -1.32 -19.23
CA VAL A 140 -0.03 0.01 -19.45
C VAL A 140 1.04 0.99 -19.94
N ARG A 141 2.21 1.03 -19.29
CA ARG A 141 3.28 1.98 -19.65
C ARG A 141 3.92 1.65 -21.00
N ARG A 142 4.16 0.39 -21.31
CA ARG A 142 4.68 -0.04 -22.63
C ARG A 142 3.73 0.26 -23.77
N ARG A 143 2.42 0.26 -23.52
CA ARG A 143 1.39 0.59 -24.52
C ARG A 143 1.05 2.08 -24.57
N GLY A 144 1.70 2.92 -23.76
CA GLY A 144 1.41 4.35 -23.67
C GLY A 144 0.06 4.69 -23.03
N TRP A 145 -0.54 3.75 -22.29
CA TRP A 145 -1.87 3.89 -21.70
C TRP A 145 -1.85 4.66 -20.38
N GLY A 146 -3.04 5.14 -19.99
CA GLY A 146 -3.29 5.94 -18.80
C GLY A 146 -3.71 5.14 -17.56
N TRP A 147 -3.84 5.87 -16.44
CA TRP A 147 -4.38 5.36 -15.18
C TRP A 147 -5.78 4.72 -15.28
N PRO A 148 -6.73 5.18 -16.11
CA PRO A 148 -8.03 4.52 -16.23
C PRO A 148 -7.93 3.06 -16.67
N SER A 149 -7.07 2.75 -17.64
CA SER A 149 -6.80 1.37 -18.07
C SER A 149 -6.11 0.57 -16.96
N LEU A 150 -5.18 1.18 -16.23
CA LEU A 150 -4.49 0.55 -15.11
C LEU A 150 -5.43 0.17 -13.96
N LEU A 151 -6.37 1.05 -13.59
CA LEU A 151 -7.37 0.77 -12.55
C LEU A 151 -8.30 -0.38 -12.95
N LEU A 152 -8.67 -0.48 -14.24
CA LEU A 152 -9.46 -1.61 -14.75
C LEU A 152 -8.67 -2.92 -14.70
N LEU A 153 -7.37 -2.91 -15.04
CA LEU A 153 -6.53 -4.11 -14.88
C LEU A 153 -6.39 -4.52 -13.42
N PHE A 154 -6.27 -3.57 -12.49
CA PHE A 154 -6.29 -3.87 -11.05
C PHE A 154 -7.63 -4.44 -10.60
N ALA A 155 -8.76 -3.97 -11.15
CA ALA A 155 -10.07 -4.54 -10.86
C ALA A 155 -10.19 -5.98 -11.38
N ALA A 156 -9.67 -6.25 -12.59
CA ALA A 156 -9.59 -7.60 -13.12
C ALA A 156 -8.71 -8.51 -12.25
N LEU A 157 -7.55 -8.02 -11.79
CA LEU A 157 -6.66 -8.78 -10.91
C LEU A 157 -7.31 -9.08 -9.56
N GLY A 158 -7.90 -8.08 -8.90
CA GLY A 158 -8.58 -8.27 -7.61
C GLY A 158 -9.78 -9.22 -7.73
N THR A 159 -10.54 -9.13 -8.83
CA THR A 159 -11.64 -10.08 -9.11
C THR A 159 -11.10 -11.48 -9.36
N ALA A 160 -10.01 -11.62 -10.12
CA ALA A 160 -9.41 -12.93 -10.37
C ALA A 160 -8.87 -13.56 -9.08
N GLN A 161 -8.28 -12.77 -8.20
CA GLN A 161 -7.77 -13.26 -6.91
C GLN A 161 -8.92 -13.77 -6.03
N ALA A 162 -9.89 -12.91 -5.73
CA ALA A 162 -10.99 -13.22 -4.83
C ALA A 162 -11.96 -14.29 -5.36
N CYS A 163 -12.11 -14.42 -6.67
CA CYS A 163 -13.08 -15.34 -7.27
C CYS A 163 -12.46 -16.60 -7.90
N LEU A 164 -11.24 -16.54 -8.43
CA LEU A 164 -10.65 -17.63 -9.21
C LEU A 164 -9.43 -18.27 -8.54
N ILE A 165 -8.72 -17.56 -7.67
CA ILE A 165 -7.50 -18.05 -7.03
C ILE A 165 -7.82 -18.55 -5.62
N ASP A 166 -8.21 -17.67 -4.70
CA ASP A 166 -8.55 -18.05 -3.32
C ASP A 166 -10.04 -18.41 -3.13
N GLN A 167 -10.88 -18.01 -4.10
CA GLN A 167 -12.33 -18.22 -4.11
C GLN A 167 -13.05 -17.72 -2.84
N SER A 168 -12.42 -16.84 -2.07
CA SER A 168 -12.94 -16.24 -0.83
C SER A 168 -14.30 -15.57 -1.02
N MET A 169 -14.60 -15.11 -2.25
CA MET A 169 -15.91 -14.55 -2.62
C MET A 169 -17.09 -15.51 -2.41
N PHE A 170 -16.84 -16.82 -2.55
CA PHE A 170 -17.86 -17.87 -2.51
C PHE A 170 -17.88 -18.64 -1.18
N ALA A 171 -16.90 -18.41 -0.32
CA ALA A 171 -16.74 -19.08 0.96
C ALA A 171 -17.90 -18.78 1.92
N VAL A 172 -18.61 -19.81 2.37
CA VAL A 172 -19.65 -19.71 3.41
C VAL A 172 -19.04 -19.56 4.80
N ASP A 173 -17.90 -20.19 5.00
CA ASP A 173 -16.99 -20.03 6.11
C ASP A 173 -15.59 -19.83 5.54
N TYR A 174 -14.76 -19.00 6.16
CA TYR A 174 -13.48 -18.60 5.60
C TYR A 174 -12.43 -18.61 6.72
N GLN A 175 -11.41 -19.46 6.59
CA GLN A 175 -10.15 -19.41 7.35
C GLN A 175 -10.32 -19.21 8.88
N GLY A 176 -11.39 -19.76 9.48
CA GLY A 176 -11.67 -19.64 10.91
C GLY A 176 -12.07 -18.23 11.40
N TYR A 177 -12.44 -17.32 10.49
CA TYR A 177 -12.87 -15.96 10.83
C TYR A 177 -14.14 -15.96 11.68
N GLU A 178 -14.02 -15.52 12.93
CA GLU A 178 -15.16 -15.45 13.82
C GLU A 178 -16.22 -14.47 13.28
N GLY A 179 -17.46 -14.94 13.18
CA GLY A 179 -18.57 -14.12 12.66
C GLY A 179 -18.61 -13.96 11.13
N TRP A 180 -17.70 -14.57 10.37
CA TRP A 180 -17.67 -14.49 8.90
C TRP A 180 -19.04 -14.76 8.27
N LYS A 181 -19.63 -15.91 8.61
CA LYS A 181 -20.94 -16.31 8.10
C LYS A 181 -22.02 -15.28 8.44
N PHE A 182 -22.02 -14.77 9.67
CA PHE A 182 -23.00 -13.76 10.09
C PHE A 182 -22.90 -12.48 9.24
N PHE A 183 -21.69 -11.93 9.06
CA PHE A 183 -21.48 -10.73 8.25
C PHE A 183 -21.77 -10.96 6.76
N ARG A 184 -21.39 -12.13 6.23
CA ARG A 184 -21.71 -12.53 4.86
C ARG A 184 -23.22 -12.52 4.61
N GLU A 185 -24.01 -13.08 5.52
CA GLU A 185 -25.46 -13.20 5.36
C GLU A 185 -26.19 -11.85 5.36
N GLN A 186 -25.64 -10.81 6.00
CA GLN A 186 -26.31 -9.50 6.10
C GLN A 186 -26.53 -8.80 4.74
N THR A 187 -25.63 -9.04 3.78
CA THR A 187 -25.70 -8.46 2.43
C THR A 187 -25.63 -9.54 1.34
N LEU A 188 -26.06 -10.76 1.67
CA LEU A 188 -26.12 -11.86 0.70
C LEU A 188 -27.05 -11.51 -0.47
N ILE A 189 -26.56 -11.75 -1.69
CA ILE A 189 -27.36 -11.77 -2.91
C ILE A 189 -27.59 -13.25 -3.26
N PRO A 190 -28.74 -13.85 -2.90
CA PRO A 190 -28.92 -15.31 -3.00
C PRO A 190 -28.75 -15.84 -4.41
N ALA A 191 -29.19 -15.08 -5.43
CA ALA A 191 -29.08 -15.45 -6.83
C ALA A 191 -27.62 -15.60 -7.32
N LEU A 192 -26.67 -14.93 -6.67
CA LEU A 192 -25.25 -14.97 -7.01
C LEU A 192 -24.44 -15.83 -6.02
N GLY A 193 -24.99 -16.08 -4.83
CA GLY A 193 -24.30 -16.79 -3.75
C GLY A 193 -23.14 -15.99 -3.14
N ILE A 194 -23.13 -14.66 -3.29
CA ILE A 194 -22.07 -13.77 -2.78
C ILE A 194 -22.64 -12.69 -1.87
N SER A 195 -21.84 -12.25 -0.90
CA SER A 195 -22.11 -11.06 -0.11
C SER A 195 -21.71 -9.80 -0.88
N ALA A 196 -22.60 -8.82 -0.96
CA ALA A 196 -22.30 -7.53 -1.59
C ALA A 196 -21.23 -6.75 -0.80
N SER A 197 -21.21 -6.89 0.52
CA SER A 197 -20.13 -6.35 1.37
C SER A 197 -18.79 -7.00 1.05
N ASN A 198 -18.73 -8.34 0.87
CA ASN A 198 -17.49 -9.02 0.51
C ASN A 198 -17.03 -8.62 -0.90
N ALA A 199 -17.96 -8.52 -1.85
CA ALA A 199 -17.67 -8.03 -3.20
C ALA A 199 -17.05 -6.64 -3.18
N TYR A 200 -17.62 -5.73 -2.38
CA TYR A 200 -17.05 -4.40 -2.17
C TYR A 200 -15.67 -4.51 -1.51
N SER A 201 -15.57 -5.11 -0.32
CA SER A 201 -14.34 -5.18 0.47
C SER A 201 -13.18 -5.80 -0.31
N PHE A 202 -13.40 -6.93 -0.97
CA PHE A 202 -12.35 -7.65 -1.69
C PHE A 202 -11.98 -6.97 -3.00
N VAL A 203 -12.95 -6.69 -3.88
CA VAL A 203 -12.62 -6.13 -5.20
C VAL A 203 -12.13 -4.69 -5.07
N PHE A 204 -12.86 -3.82 -4.36
CA PHE A 204 -12.41 -2.45 -4.13
C PHE A 204 -11.12 -2.43 -3.29
N GLY A 205 -11.04 -3.28 -2.28
CA GLY A 205 -9.87 -3.38 -1.41
C GLY A 205 -8.60 -3.72 -2.20
N HIS A 206 -8.67 -4.72 -3.07
CA HIS A 206 -7.56 -5.08 -3.95
C HIS A 206 -7.19 -3.93 -4.90
N VAL A 207 -8.18 -3.34 -5.58
CA VAL A 207 -7.94 -2.23 -6.52
C VAL A 207 -7.15 -1.11 -5.85
N ILE A 208 -7.56 -0.71 -4.66
CA ILE A 208 -6.99 0.46 -3.98
C ILE A 208 -5.74 0.10 -3.19
N TYR A 209 -5.88 -0.76 -2.19
CA TYR A 209 -4.84 -0.96 -1.18
C TYR A 209 -3.76 -1.93 -1.63
N SER A 210 -4.13 -3.00 -2.34
CA SER A 210 -3.14 -3.96 -2.87
C SER A 210 -2.38 -3.41 -4.07
N PHE A 211 -3.01 -2.54 -4.88
CA PHE A 211 -2.47 -2.15 -6.19
C PHE A 211 -2.31 -0.64 -6.41
N ALA A 212 -3.41 0.11 -6.51
CA ALA A 212 -3.38 1.48 -7.01
C ALA A 212 -2.60 2.43 -6.10
N ALA A 213 -2.80 2.37 -4.78
CA ALA A 213 -2.13 3.25 -3.83
C ALA A 213 -0.61 2.99 -3.77
N PRO A 214 -0.12 1.74 -3.63
CA PRO A 214 1.30 1.42 -3.75
C PRO A 214 1.94 1.92 -5.05
N ILE A 215 1.28 1.68 -6.19
CA ILE A 215 1.79 2.09 -7.51
C ILE A 215 1.80 3.61 -7.67
N ALA A 216 0.80 4.31 -7.14
CA ALA A 216 0.72 5.77 -7.20
C ALA A 216 1.85 6.43 -6.38
N LEU A 217 2.12 5.91 -5.18
CA LEU A 217 3.28 6.32 -4.38
C LEU A 217 4.60 6.07 -5.14
N ALA A 218 4.73 4.88 -5.72
CA ALA A 218 5.95 4.48 -6.43
C ALA A 218 6.22 5.33 -7.67
N GLU A 219 5.19 5.66 -8.44
CA GLU A 219 5.31 6.56 -9.60
C GLU A 219 5.72 7.98 -9.20
N ALA A 220 5.35 8.45 -8.01
CA ALA A 220 5.72 9.76 -7.52
C ALA A 220 7.15 9.83 -6.93
N TRP A 221 7.79 8.70 -6.60
CA TRP A 221 9.19 8.69 -6.15
C TRP A 221 10.18 9.11 -7.25
N ALA A 222 9.86 8.85 -8.53
CA ALA A 222 10.60 9.40 -9.68
C ALA A 222 9.62 9.82 -10.78
N PRO A 223 9.01 11.01 -10.67
CA PRO A 223 7.97 11.47 -11.59
C PRO A 223 8.39 11.47 -13.06
N GLN A 224 9.67 11.73 -13.34
CA GLN A 224 10.25 11.75 -14.68
C GLN A 224 10.20 10.37 -15.36
N ARG A 225 10.30 9.30 -14.57
CA ARG A 225 10.26 7.90 -15.03
C ARG A 225 8.92 7.22 -14.76
N ALA A 226 7.92 7.96 -14.27
CA ALA A 226 6.61 7.42 -13.91
C ALA A 226 5.89 6.77 -15.10
N ARG A 227 6.11 7.30 -16.31
CA ARG A 227 5.53 6.76 -17.55
C ARG A 227 6.42 5.79 -18.29
N GLU A 228 7.64 5.56 -17.81
CA GLU A 228 8.56 4.60 -18.42
C GLU A 228 8.29 3.17 -17.95
N PRO A 229 8.60 2.18 -18.80
CA PRO A 229 8.84 0.79 -18.39
C PRO A 229 9.90 0.71 -17.27
N TRP A 230 9.62 -0.11 -16.25
CA TRP A 230 10.55 -0.34 -15.13
C TRP A 230 11.26 -1.68 -15.24
N LEU A 231 10.60 -2.70 -15.78
CA LEU A 231 11.13 -4.05 -15.86
C LEU A 231 11.84 -4.29 -17.20
N SER A 232 12.92 -5.06 -17.15
CA SER A 232 13.46 -5.73 -18.33
C SER A 232 12.56 -6.91 -18.74
N PRO A 233 12.74 -7.50 -19.94
CA PRO A 233 12.06 -8.74 -20.30
C PRO A 233 12.26 -9.87 -19.26
N THR A 234 13.47 -9.98 -18.70
CA THR A 234 13.77 -10.92 -17.61
C THR A 234 12.99 -10.59 -16.33
N GLY A 235 12.87 -9.31 -15.98
CA GLY A 235 12.05 -8.86 -14.84
C GLY A 235 10.56 -9.16 -15.02
N ILE A 236 10.04 -9.07 -16.25
CA ILE A 236 8.66 -9.45 -16.58
C ILE A 236 8.45 -10.95 -16.35
N VAL A 237 9.36 -11.79 -16.85
CA VAL A 237 9.29 -13.24 -16.64
C VAL A 237 9.37 -13.58 -15.16
N ALA A 238 10.30 -12.97 -14.42
CA ALA A 238 10.43 -13.19 -12.98
C ALA A 238 9.15 -12.79 -12.20
N ALA A 239 8.57 -11.64 -12.51
CA ALA A 239 7.31 -11.21 -11.90
C ALA A 239 6.14 -12.14 -12.26
N ALA A 240 6.06 -12.60 -13.51
CA ALA A 240 5.03 -13.55 -13.94
C ALA A 240 5.16 -14.89 -13.20
N LEU A 241 6.38 -15.43 -13.09
CA LEU A 241 6.63 -16.67 -12.35
C LEU A 241 6.34 -16.51 -10.85
N ALA A 242 6.69 -15.37 -10.24
CA ALA A 242 6.38 -15.10 -8.84
C ALA A 242 4.87 -15.06 -8.58
N TYR A 243 4.11 -14.39 -9.46
CA TYR A 243 2.65 -14.36 -9.36
C TYR A 243 2.02 -15.73 -9.59
N LEU A 244 2.40 -16.43 -10.66
CA LEU A 244 1.86 -17.76 -10.95
C LEU A 244 2.23 -18.78 -9.88
N GLY A 245 3.45 -18.70 -9.33
CA GLY A 245 3.89 -19.58 -8.24
C GLY A 245 3.08 -19.38 -6.96
N THR A 246 2.87 -18.13 -6.54
CA THR A 246 2.05 -17.82 -5.36
C THR A 246 0.58 -18.18 -5.58
N ALA A 247 0.02 -17.89 -6.75
CA ALA A 247 -1.33 -18.32 -7.11
C ALA A 247 -1.48 -19.85 -7.14
N ALA A 248 -0.47 -20.57 -7.64
CA ALA A 248 -0.46 -22.03 -7.67
C ALA A 248 -0.41 -22.65 -6.27
N VAL A 249 0.30 -22.03 -5.32
CA VAL A 249 0.28 -22.46 -3.91
C VAL A 249 -1.12 -22.37 -3.33
N ILE A 250 -1.84 -21.27 -3.57
CA ILE A 250 -3.23 -21.11 -3.10
C ILE A 250 -4.16 -22.12 -3.79
N LEU A 251 -4.04 -22.26 -5.11
CA LEU A 251 -4.86 -23.22 -5.86
C LEU A 251 -4.59 -24.68 -5.50
N ALA A 252 -3.44 -25.00 -4.92
CA ALA A 252 -3.13 -26.34 -4.45
C ALA A 252 -3.82 -26.67 -3.11
N ASP A 253 -4.32 -25.66 -2.39
CA ASP A 253 -5.05 -25.82 -1.15
C ASP A 253 -6.54 -26.12 -1.43
N PRO A 254 -7.06 -27.30 -1.03
CA PRO A 254 -8.48 -27.64 -1.19
C PRO A 254 -9.44 -26.66 -0.50
N GLU A 255 -9.02 -25.99 0.58
CA GLU A 255 -9.86 -25.00 1.26
C GLU A 255 -10.13 -23.76 0.39
N SER A 256 -9.32 -23.54 -0.64
CA SER A 256 -9.49 -22.46 -1.62
C SER A 256 -10.47 -22.82 -2.74
N HIS A 257 -11.16 -23.98 -2.69
CA HIS A 257 -12.06 -24.46 -3.77
C HIS A 257 -13.54 -24.41 -3.38
N THR A 258 -14.05 -23.21 -3.09
CA THR A 258 -15.43 -23.00 -2.61
C THR A 258 -16.44 -22.62 -3.69
N GLY A 259 -15.97 -22.17 -4.87
CA GLY A 259 -16.81 -21.70 -5.96
C GLY A 259 -17.40 -22.83 -6.80
N SER A 260 -18.70 -22.73 -7.10
CA SER A 260 -19.34 -23.64 -8.06
C SER A 260 -18.82 -23.42 -9.49
N PRO A 261 -18.89 -24.42 -10.39
CA PRO A 261 -18.45 -24.26 -11.79
C PRO A 261 -19.09 -23.07 -12.50
N MET A 262 -20.36 -22.78 -12.22
CA MET A 262 -21.07 -21.63 -12.78
C MET A 262 -20.51 -20.30 -12.26
N GLN A 263 -20.25 -20.20 -10.95
CA GLN A 263 -19.63 -19.01 -10.36
C GLN A 263 -18.24 -18.73 -10.92
N LEU A 264 -17.44 -19.77 -11.11
CA LEU A 264 -16.11 -19.66 -11.73
C LEU A 264 -16.20 -19.25 -13.21
N ALA A 265 -17.14 -19.82 -13.96
CA ALA A 265 -17.37 -19.46 -15.36
C ALA A 265 -17.82 -17.99 -15.51
N VAL A 266 -18.78 -17.54 -14.71
CA VAL A 266 -19.25 -16.16 -14.70
C VAL A 266 -18.13 -15.20 -14.29
N SER A 267 -17.38 -15.53 -13.24
CA SER A 267 -16.25 -14.71 -12.77
C SER A 267 -15.15 -14.59 -13.82
N SER A 268 -14.85 -15.68 -14.52
CA SER A 268 -13.93 -15.66 -15.66
C SER A 268 -14.43 -14.73 -16.77
N GLY A 269 -15.73 -14.78 -17.08
CA GLY A 269 -16.37 -13.86 -18.02
C GLY A 269 -16.26 -12.40 -17.60
N VAL A 270 -16.49 -12.09 -16.32
CA VAL A 270 -16.34 -10.73 -15.76
C VAL A 270 -14.88 -10.26 -15.87
N VAL A 271 -13.91 -11.08 -15.48
CA VAL A 271 -12.47 -10.74 -15.60
C VAL A 271 -12.12 -10.43 -17.06
N VAL A 272 -12.54 -11.28 -18.01
CA VAL A 272 -12.29 -11.05 -19.44
C VAL A 272 -12.94 -9.77 -19.93
N ALA A 273 -14.18 -9.49 -19.52
CA ALA A 273 -14.90 -8.26 -19.89
C ALA A 273 -14.20 -7.01 -19.34
N VAL A 274 -13.73 -7.04 -18.10
CA VAL A 274 -13.00 -5.92 -17.48
C VAL A 274 -11.63 -5.72 -18.14
N VAL A 275 -10.91 -6.80 -18.45
CA VAL A 275 -9.66 -6.71 -19.24
C VAL A 275 -9.95 -6.10 -20.61
N ALA A 276 -10.99 -6.56 -21.32
CA ALA A 276 -11.37 -6.00 -22.62
C ALA A 276 -11.69 -4.49 -22.51
N ALA A 277 -12.43 -4.07 -21.48
CA ALA A 277 -12.68 -2.67 -21.20
C ALA A 277 -11.38 -1.89 -20.95
N ALA A 278 -10.42 -2.46 -20.21
CA ALA A 278 -9.11 -1.85 -19.99
C ALA A 278 -8.35 -1.63 -21.31
N LEU A 279 -8.41 -2.59 -22.24
CA LEU A 279 -7.80 -2.47 -23.57
C LEU A 279 -8.47 -1.38 -24.41
N LEU A 280 -9.80 -1.28 -24.38
CA LEU A 280 -10.56 -0.27 -25.11
C LEU A 280 -10.27 1.14 -24.57
N VAL A 281 -10.30 1.31 -23.25
CA VAL A 281 -10.01 2.58 -22.58
C VAL A 281 -8.55 2.99 -22.78
N GLY A 282 -7.61 2.03 -22.78
CA GLY A 282 -6.19 2.29 -23.00
C GLY A 282 -5.90 2.86 -24.39
N ARG A 283 -6.64 2.41 -25.42
CA ARG A 283 -6.50 2.90 -26.80
C ARG A 283 -7.00 4.33 -27.01
N ALA A 284 -7.83 4.86 -26.11
CA ALA A 284 -8.26 6.25 -26.19
C ALA A 284 -7.07 7.19 -25.95
N ARG A 285 -6.90 8.20 -26.82
CA ARG A 285 -5.78 9.16 -26.70
C ARG A 285 -5.80 9.85 -25.34
N ALA A 286 -4.64 9.89 -24.69
CA ALA A 286 -4.44 10.72 -23.52
C ALA A 286 -4.60 12.20 -23.91
N THR A 287 -5.48 12.92 -23.23
CA THR A 287 -5.61 14.37 -23.39
C THR A 287 -4.39 15.06 -22.77
N ALA A 288 -3.98 16.18 -23.38
CA ALA A 288 -2.88 17.00 -22.86
C ALA A 288 -3.19 17.47 -21.43
N THR A 289 -2.18 17.45 -20.57
CA THR A 289 -2.29 17.99 -19.21
C THR A 289 -2.52 19.49 -19.27
N LYS A 290 -3.56 19.97 -18.60
CA LYS A 290 -3.86 21.40 -18.47
C LYS A 290 -2.99 22.03 -17.37
N ALA A 291 -2.87 23.35 -17.36
CA ALA A 291 -2.21 24.08 -16.28
C ALA A 291 -3.15 24.27 -15.07
N GLY A 292 -2.58 24.43 -13.88
CA GLY A 292 -3.32 24.61 -12.62
C GLY A 292 -3.96 23.32 -12.11
N GLY A 293 -4.27 23.24 -10.82
CA GLY A 293 -4.90 22.08 -10.22
C GLY A 293 -5.12 22.24 -8.71
N PRO A 294 -5.89 21.33 -8.08
CA PRO A 294 -6.12 21.38 -6.65
C PRO A 294 -4.79 21.20 -5.93
N PRO A 295 -4.59 21.86 -4.78
CA PRO A 295 -3.37 21.66 -4.03
C PRO A 295 -3.27 20.20 -3.55
N VAL A 296 -2.05 19.62 -3.63
CA VAL A 296 -1.79 18.21 -3.31
C VAL A 296 -2.27 17.82 -1.91
N TRP A 297 -2.13 18.73 -0.93
CA TRP A 297 -2.61 18.51 0.44
C TRP A 297 -4.13 18.37 0.51
N ALA A 298 -4.89 19.08 -0.33
CA ALA A 298 -6.35 18.97 -0.34
C ALA A 298 -6.78 17.64 -0.92
N VAL A 299 -6.08 17.15 -1.96
CA VAL A 299 -6.32 15.79 -2.48
C VAL A 299 -6.10 14.76 -1.37
N LEU A 300 -4.98 14.83 -0.65
CA LEU A 300 -4.68 13.92 0.47
C LEU A 300 -5.78 13.97 1.55
N LEU A 301 -6.18 15.17 1.98
CA LEU A 301 -7.12 15.33 3.07
C LEU A 301 -8.52 14.85 2.67
N ILE A 302 -8.97 15.18 1.46
CA ILE A 302 -10.27 14.75 0.93
C ILE A 302 -10.28 13.22 0.78
N THR A 303 -9.23 12.62 0.21
CA THR A 303 -9.19 11.17 0.06
C THR A 303 -9.14 10.45 1.40
N LEU A 304 -8.36 10.95 2.36
CA LEU A 304 -8.32 10.41 3.73
C LEU A 304 -9.71 10.45 4.39
N VAL A 305 -10.36 11.62 4.40
CA VAL A 305 -11.67 11.78 5.04
C VAL A 305 -12.73 10.90 4.39
N VAL A 306 -12.77 10.85 3.06
CA VAL A 306 -13.74 10.02 2.33
C VAL A 306 -13.43 8.52 2.49
N ALA A 307 -12.15 8.14 2.55
CA ALA A 307 -11.73 6.75 2.75
C ALA A 307 -12.08 6.20 4.13
N LEU A 308 -12.33 7.05 5.14
CA LEU A 308 -12.82 6.65 6.46
C LEU A 308 -14.34 6.39 6.47
N ALA A 309 -15.08 6.90 5.48
CA ALA A 309 -16.54 6.79 5.46
C ALA A 309 -17.05 5.33 5.45
N PRO A 310 -16.49 4.39 4.68
CA PRO A 310 -16.89 2.99 4.72
C PRO A 310 -16.71 2.38 6.12
N ASP A 311 -15.56 2.58 6.75
CA ASP A 311 -15.25 2.00 8.06
C ASP A 311 -16.17 2.56 9.16
N LEU A 312 -16.57 3.84 9.05
CA LEU A 312 -17.50 4.48 10.00
C LEU A 312 -18.98 4.14 9.75
N ALA A 313 -19.33 3.69 8.55
CA ALA A 313 -20.71 3.45 8.15
C ALA A 313 -21.19 2.01 8.39
N ASP A 314 -20.32 1.12 8.88
CA ASP A 314 -20.56 -0.33 9.02
C ASP A 314 -21.03 -0.96 7.70
N THR A 315 -20.07 -1.24 6.81
CA THR A 315 -20.34 -1.83 5.49
C THR A 315 -20.90 -3.25 5.54
N THR A 316 -21.00 -3.88 6.70
CA THR A 316 -21.64 -5.18 6.85
C THR A 316 -23.16 -5.10 6.61
N SER A 317 -23.74 -3.91 6.82
CA SER A 317 -25.14 -3.61 6.51
C SER A 317 -25.34 -3.02 5.11
N TRP A 318 -26.54 -3.19 4.53
CA TRP A 318 -26.89 -2.57 3.24
C TRP A 318 -26.78 -1.03 3.24
N ARG A 319 -27.09 -0.38 4.36
CA ARG A 319 -27.01 1.08 4.49
C ARG A 319 -25.56 1.54 4.48
N GLY A 320 -24.71 0.91 5.30
CA GLY A 320 -23.29 1.21 5.33
C GLY A 320 -22.59 0.91 4.01
N LEU A 321 -22.94 -0.22 3.39
CA LEU A 321 -22.47 -0.58 2.06
C LEU A 321 -22.83 0.49 1.02
N ALA A 322 -24.09 0.97 1.01
CA ALA A 322 -24.51 2.02 0.09
C ALA A 322 -23.71 3.31 0.31
N VAL A 323 -23.47 3.71 1.56
CA VAL A 323 -22.62 4.87 1.88
C VAL A 323 -21.19 4.65 1.36
N GLY A 324 -20.59 3.49 1.62
CA GLY A 324 -19.23 3.18 1.19
C GLY A 324 -19.08 3.18 -0.34
N VAL A 325 -20.01 2.53 -1.05
CA VAL A 325 -20.03 2.49 -2.53
C VAL A 325 -20.21 3.89 -3.12
N VAL A 326 -21.15 4.68 -2.61
CA VAL A 326 -21.40 6.03 -3.11
C VAL A 326 -20.21 6.95 -2.82
N ALA A 327 -19.66 6.91 -1.61
CA ALA A 327 -18.53 7.74 -1.21
C ALA A 327 -17.27 7.43 -2.06
N SER A 328 -16.89 6.15 -2.13
CA SER A 328 -15.74 5.70 -2.91
C SER A 328 -15.93 5.91 -4.41
N GLY A 329 -17.13 5.65 -4.93
CA GLY A 329 -17.48 5.87 -6.34
C GLY A 329 -17.46 7.34 -6.73
N ALA A 330 -18.09 8.21 -5.94
CA ALA A 330 -18.09 9.65 -6.14
C ALA A 330 -16.67 10.23 -6.11
N LEU A 331 -15.83 9.76 -5.16
CA LEU A 331 -14.42 10.16 -5.10
C LEU A 331 -13.64 9.71 -6.33
N GLY A 332 -13.82 8.46 -6.77
CA GLY A 332 -13.19 7.94 -7.98
C GLY A 332 -13.54 8.77 -9.21
N VAL A 333 -14.82 9.09 -9.39
CA VAL A 333 -15.30 9.98 -10.46
C VAL A 333 -14.70 11.37 -10.34
N ALA A 334 -14.70 11.97 -9.14
CA ALA A 334 -14.14 13.29 -8.89
C ALA A 334 -12.64 13.34 -9.24
N ILE A 335 -11.86 12.32 -8.87
CA ILE A 335 -10.44 12.19 -9.22
C ILE A 335 -10.27 12.08 -10.74
N LEU A 336 -11.06 11.25 -11.42
CA LEU A 336 -10.97 11.09 -12.88
C LEU A 336 -11.32 12.37 -13.63
N VAL A 337 -12.35 13.10 -13.16
CA VAL A 337 -12.77 14.38 -13.72
C VAL A 337 -11.70 15.44 -13.45
N ALA A 338 -11.23 15.58 -12.21
CA ALA A 338 -10.14 16.47 -11.84
C ALA A 338 -8.88 16.19 -12.68
N ALA A 339 -8.54 14.91 -12.89
CA ALA A 339 -7.39 14.51 -13.68
C ALA A 339 -7.49 14.86 -15.16
N ARG A 340 -8.70 15.04 -15.69
CA ARG A 340 -8.96 15.48 -17.07
C ARG A 340 -9.05 16.99 -17.20
N MET A 341 -9.54 17.69 -16.17
CA MET A 341 -9.78 19.12 -16.19
C MET A 341 -8.54 19.95 -15.80
N TRP A 342 -7.63 19.38 -15.02
CA TRP A 342 -6.50 20.09 -14.42
C TRP A 342 -5.15 19.37 -14.65
N GLY A 343 -4.08 20.06 -14.30
CA GLY A 343 -2.70 19.56 -14.29
C GLY A 343 -2.47 18.52 -13.22
N TRP A 344 -2.90 17.28 -13.50
CA TRP A 344 -2.77 16.16 -12.59
C TRP A 344 -1.41 15.48 -12.70
N SER A 345 -0.53 15.83 -11.77
CA SER A 345 0.79 15.21 -11.62
C SER A 345 0.77 13.89 -10.84
N PRO A 346 1.82 13.04 -10.93
CA PRO A 346 1.96 11.84 -10.11
C PRO A 346 1.82 12.09 -8.61
N ARG A 347 2.15 13.29 -8.12
CA ARG A 347 1.98 13.65 -6.70
C ARG A 347 0.51 13.69 -6.26
N HIS A 348 -0.41 14.08 -7.15
CA HIS A 348 -1.83 14.05 -6.82
C HIS A 348 -2.35 12.62 -6.70
N SER A 349 -1.92 11.72 -7.61
CA SER A 349 -2.22 10.29 -7.49
C SER A 349 -1.63 9.70 -6.21
N ALA A 350 -0.38 10.04 -5.87
CA ALA A 350 0.26 9.60 -4.64
C ALA A 350 -0.43 10.13 -3.38
N ALA A 351 -0.89 11.39 -3.39
CA ALA A 351 -1.68 11.94 -2.30
C ALA A 351 -3.01 11.20 -2.13
N ALA A 352 -3.70 10.91 -3.23
CA ALA A 352 -4.92 10.13 -3.21
C ALA A 352 -4.69 8.73 -2.61
N GLY A 353 -3.69 8.01 -3.11
CA GLY A 353 -3.31 6.68 -2.60
C GLY A 353 -2.86 6.68 -1.15
N LEU A 354 -2.07 7.68 -0.74
CA LEU A 354 -1.64 7.85 0.65
C LEU A 354 -2.84 8.07 1.57
N GLY A 355 -3.84 8.86 1.17
CA GLY A 355 -5.04 9.07 1.99
C GLY A 355 -5.78 7.77 2.29
N PHE A 356 -5.93 6.87 1.30
CA PHE A 356 -6.49 5.55 1.52
C PHE A 356 -5.63 4.69 2.47
N LEU A 357 -4.31 4.60 2.23
CA LEU A 357 -3.43 3.83 3.09
C LEU A 357 -3.40 4.35 4.53
N LEU A 358 -3.46 5.67 4.72
CA LEU A 358 -3.57 6.27 6.05
C LEU A 358 -4.91 5.93 6.72
N ALA A 359 -6.03 5.98 5.99
CA ALA A 359 -7.32 5.56 6.53
C ALA A 359 -7.25 4.12 7.05
N ARG A 360 -6.79 3.18 6.21
CA ARG A 360 -6.63 1.76 6.60
C ARG A 360 -5.68 1.59 7.78
N GLY A 361 -4.51 2.23 7.74
CA GLY A 361 -3.51 2.12 8.80
C GLY A 361 -3.96 2.72 10.14
N LEU A 362 -4.78 3.78 10.11
CA LEU A 362 -5.39 4.35 11.31
C LEU A 362 -6.50 3.45 11.87
N MET A 363 -7.37 2.92 10.99
CA MET A 363 -8.44 2.02 11.41
C MET A 363 -7.93 0.71 11.99
N ALA A 364 -6.74 0.24 11.59
CA ALA A 364 -6.12 -0.96 12.16
C ALA A 364 -5.86 -0.88 13.69
N PHE A 365 -5.88 0.31 14.29
CA PHE A 365 -5.79 0.52 15.75
C PHE A 365 -7.13 0.38 16.47
N THR A 366 -8.24 0.32 15.74
CA THR A 366 -9.60 0.36 16.31
C THR A 366 -10.24 -1.02 16.44
N TYR A 367 -9.63 -2.05 15.86
CA TYR A 367 -10.09 -3.43 15.95
C TYR A 367 -8.94 -4.39 16.29
N PHE A 368 -9.30 -5.50 16.94
CA PHE A 368 -8.40 -6.63 17.17
C PHE A 368 -8.36 -7.54 15.95
N PRO A 369 -7.28 -8.33 15.76
CA PRO A 369 -7.24 -9.35 14.72
C PRO A 369 -8.50 -10.22 14.73
N LEU A 370 -8.99 -10.47 13.51
CA LEU A 370 -10.18 -11.28 13.26
C LEU A 370 -9.86 -12.78 13.30
N ILE A 371 -8.57 -13.12 13.18
CA ILE A 371 -8.04 -14.47 13.27
C ILE A 371 -7.07 -14.53 14.45
N GLY A 372 -7.20 -15.59 15.25
CA GLY A 372 -6.29 -15.88 16.35
C GLY A 372 -6.34 -14.88 17.52
N ASN A 373 -5.48 -15.11 18.50
CA ASN A 373 -5.30 -14.22 19.65
C ASN A 373 -3.91 -13.60 19.59
N VAL A 374 -3.85 -12.29 19.33
CA VAL A 374 -2.60 -11.54 19.29
C VAL A 374 -2.51 -10.64 20.51
N GLU A 375 -1.40 -10.73 21.24
CA GLU A 375 -1.13 -9.88 22.38
C GLU A 375 -1.20 -8.38 22.01
N PRO A 376 -1.87 -7.52 22.81
CA PRO A 376 -2.11 -6.12 22.46
C PRO A 376 -0.83 -5.36 22.09
N PHE A 377 0.26 -5.64 22.80
CA PHE A 377 1.55 -5.01 22.54
C PHE A 377 2.10 -5.35 21.15
N ALA A 378 2.10 -6.64 20.78
CA ALA A 378 2.56 -7.09 19.48
C ALA A 378 1.71 -6.48 18.35
N LYS A 379 0.38 -6.44 18.54
CA LYS A 379 -0.58 -5.79 17.65
C LYS A 379 -0.27 -4.31 17.42
N TYR A 380 -0.13 -3.51 18.48
CA TYR A 380 0.10 -2.06 18.33
C TYR A 380 1.51 -1.72 17.84
N ALA A 381 2.53 -2.51 18.21
CA ALA A 381 3.88 -2.36 17.68
C ALA A 381 3.91 -2.61 16.16
N HIS A 382 3.24 -3.68 15.70
CA HIS A 382 3.08 -3.98 14.28
C HIS A 382 2.35 -2.86 13.53
N ASN A 383 1.18 -2.44 14.01
CA ASN A 383 0.41 -1.35 13.40
C ASN A 383 1.25 -0.07 13.26
N THR A 384 2.00 0.27 14.32
CA THR A 384 2.88 1.44 14.34
C THR A 384 3.99 1.32 13.30
N ALA A 385 4.64 0.16 13.21
CA ALA A 385 5.70 -0.09 12.23
C ALA A 385 5.17 0.03 10.79
N MET A 386 4.02 -0.59 10.48
CA MET A 386 3.42 -0.54 9.14
C MET A 386 2.99 0.88 8.77
N LEU A 387 2.39 1.63 9.70
CA LEU A 387 2.00 3.01 9.48
C LEU A 387 3.22 3.92 9.25
N ILE A 388 4.33 3.71 9.97
CA ILE A 388 5.59 4.43 9.74
C ILE A 388 6.12 4.15 8.32
N VAL A 389 6.09 2.91 7.84
CA VAL A 389 6.51 2.58 6.46
C VAL A 389 5.67 3.33 5.43
N VAL A 390 4.35 3.35 5.60
CA VAL A 390 3.41 4.11 4.73
C VAL A 390 3.70 5.61 4.79
N LEU A 391 3.93 6.16 5.98
CA LEU A 391 4.27 7.58 6.16
C LEU A 391 5.60 7.94 5.49
N ILE A 392 6.62 7.09 5.59
CA ILE A 392 7.90 7.30 4.92
C ILE A 392 7.70 7.26 3.39
N ALA A 393 6.99 6.24 2.89
CA ALA A 393 6.69 6.10 1.46
C ALA A 393 5.95 7.32 0.91
N GLY A 394 4.93 7.79 1.62
CA GLY A 394 4.16 9.00 1.33
C GLY A 394 5.02 10.26 1.40
N ALA A 395 5.81 10.41 2.47
CA ALA A 395 6.68 11.56 2.66
C ALA A 395 7.75 11.66 1.57
N VAL A 396 8.23 10.54 1.00
CA VAL A 396 9.14 10.53 -0.16
C VAL A 396 8.39 10.87 -1.45
N ALA A 397 7.19 10.32 -1.66
CA ALA A 397 6.37 10.57 -2.84
C ALA A 397 5.90 12.04 -2.96
N LEU A 398 5.60 12.69 -1.83
CA LEU A 398 5.06 14.05 -1.81
C LEU A 398 6.12 15.15 -1.75
N ARG A 399 7.43 14.82 -1.70
CA ARG A 399 8.49 15.83 -1.66
C ARG A 399 8.46 16.71 -2.90
N GLN A 400 8.60 18.02 -2.70
CA GLN A 400 8.90 18.94 -3.78
C GLN A 400 10.35 18.72 -4.25
N GLY A 401 10.53 18.40 -5.52
CA GLY A 401 11.85 18.36 -6.14
C GLY A 401 12.38 19.78 -6.34
N PRO A 402 13.72 19.98 -6.37
CA PRO A 402 14.34 21.30 -6.51
C PRO A 402 13.95 22.09 -7.77
N GLY A 403 13.33 21.44 -8.77
CA GLY A 403 12.96 22.06 -10.06
C GLY A 403 11.85 23.11 -10.03
N VAL A 404 11.13 23.30 -8.91
CA VAL A 404 10.11 24.37 -8.81
C VAL A 404 10.71 25.69 -8.31
N LEU A 405 11.75 25.64 -7.48
CA LEU A 405 12.41 26.84 -6.97
C LEU A 405 13.29 27.53 -8.02
N ALA A 406 13.78 26.79 -9.02
CA ALA A 406 14.60 27.36 -10.10
C ALA A 406 13.79 28.19 -11.12
N PHE A 407 12.49 27.92 -11.29
CA PHE A 407 11.65 28.68 -12.23
C PHE A 407 11.20 30.03 -11.64
N GLN A 408 11.11 30.14 -10.31
CA GLN A 408 10.77 31.39 -9.63
C GLN A 408 11.97 32.32 -9.39
N ALA A 409 13.20 31.83 -9.53
CA ALA A 409 14.42 32.63 -9.32
C ALA A 409 14.92 33.35 -10.59
N HIS A 410 14.36 33.07 -11.77
CA HIS A 410 14.77 33.70 -13.05
C HIS A 410 13.73 34.66 -13.65
N THR A 411 12.74 35.07 -12.85
CA THR A 411 11.73 36.07 -13.26
C THR A 411 11.63 37.26 -12.29
N GLY A 412 12.69 37.49 -11.49
CA GLY A 412 12.84 38.66 -10.62
C GLY A 412 13.79 39.68 -11.23
#